data_AF-A0A353Z6K3-F1
#
_entry.id   AF-A0A353Z6K3-F1
#
_cell.length_a   1.000
_cell.length_b   1.000
_cell.length_c   1.000
_cell.angle_alpha   90.00
_cell.angle_beta   90.00
_cell.angle_gamma   90.00
#
_symmetry.space_group_name_H-M   'P 1'
#
loop_
_entity.id
_entity.type
_entity.pdbx_description
1 polymer ?
#
loop_
_entity_poly.entity_id
_entity_poly.type
_entity_poly.pdbx_seq_one_letter_code
_entity_poly.pdbx_strand_id
1 'polypeptide(L)' 'MTDSRETLPERTGFVEEYPFDSHYLPVDGGRLHYVDEGTGEVLLCVHGNPTWSFAWRNVVRQFRDRYRVIA' A
#
# COMPACT_ATOMS: atom_id res chain seq x y z
N MET A 1 1.89 20.30 -20.60
CA MET A 1 0.91 19.55 -19.78
C MET A 1 1.74 18.71 -18.82
N THR A 2 1.81 19.14 -17.57
CA THR A 2 2.93 18.85 -16.66
C THR A 2 2.96 17.37 -16.25
N ASP A 3 3.97 16.64 -16.73
CA ASP A 3 4.37 15.34 -16.21
C ASP A 3 5.16 15.59 -14.91
N SER A 4 4.43 15.84 -13.82
CA SER A 4 5.00 15.84 -12.47
C SER A 4 5.08 14.40 -12.01
N ARG A 5 6.18 13.72 -12.35
CA ARG A 5 6.63 12.55 -11.59
C ARG A 5 6.96 13.04 -10.17
N GLU A 6 5.98 13.00 -9.27
CA GLU A 6 6.25 13.11 -7.84
C GLU A 6 7.20 11.97 -7.48
N THR A 7 8.41 12.33 -7.07
CA THR A 7 9.37 11.40 -6.49
C THR A 7 8.70 10.75 -5.28
N LEU A 8 8.48 9.44 -5.33
CA LEU A 8 8.03 8.69 -4.17
C LEU A 8 9.02 8.95 -3.02
N PRO A 9 8.55 9.25 -1.80
CA PRO A 9 9.46 9.43 -0.68
C PRO A 9 10.31 8.17 -0.52
N GLU A 10 11.62 8.36 -0.41
CA GLU A 10 12.53 7.25 -0.15
C GLU A 10 12.11 6.59 1.18
N ARG A 11 11.80 5.29 1.13
CA ARG A 11 11.41 4.49 2.32
C ARG A 11 12.64 4.10 3.15
N THR A 12 13.50 5.08 3.42
CA THR A 12 14.80 4.89 4.06
C THR A 12 14.60 4.36 5.48
N GLY A 13 15.23 3.22 5.79
CA GLY A 13 15.14 2.55 7.08
C GLY A 13 14.12 1.41 7.18
N PHE A 14 13.22 1.23 6.20
CA PHE A 14 12.25 0.13 6.21
C PHE A 14 11.87 -0.40 4.81
N VAL A 15 12.62 -0.05 3.77
CA VAL A 15 12.35 -0.47 2.38
C VAL A 15 12.26 -1.99 2.24
N GLU A 16 13.13 -2.74 2.92
CA GLU A 16 13.14 -4.20 2.88
C GLU A 16 11.92 -4.81 3.58
N GLU A 17 11.38 -4.14 4.60
CA GLU A 17 10.18 -4.55 5.35
C GLU A 17 8.90 -4.19 4.59
N TYR A 18 8.93 -3.11 3.83
CA TYR A 18 7.78 -2.58 3.11
C TYR A 18 8.09 -2.35 1.62
N PRO A 19 8.29 -3.43 0.84
CA PRO A 19 8.68 -3.35 -0.58
C PRO A 19 7.46 -3.30 -1.52
N PHE A 20 6.31 -2.78 -1.07
CA PHE A 20 5.07 -2.79 -1.86
C PHE A 20 4.92 -1.57 -2.75
N ASP A 21 4.27 -1.71 -3.89
CA ASP A 21 4.01 -0.57 -4.76
C ASP A 21 3.12 0.48 -4.07
N SER A 22 3.35 1.76 -4.37
CA SER A 22 2.53 2.85 -3.83
C SER A 22 1.41 3.16 -4.80
N HIS A 23 0.17 2.97 -4.36
CA HIS A 23 -1.01 3.41 -5.09
C HIS A 23 -1.67 4.57 -4.37
N TYR A 24 -2.33 5.44 -5.13
CA TYR A 24 -3.03 6.60 -4.59
C TYR A 24 -4.40 6.73 -5.24
N LEU A 25 -5.44 6.81 -4.41
CA LEU A 25 -6.80 7.10 -4.83
C LEU A 25 -7.11 8.58 -4.57
N PRO A 26 -7.50 9.38 -5.58
CA PRO A 26 -7.99 10.73 -5.34
C PRO A 26 -9.30 10.67 -4.56
N VAL A 27 -9.40 11.48 -3.50
CA VAL A 27 -10.59 11.63 -2.65
C VAL A 27 -10.85 13.11 -2.41
N ASP A 28 -12.07 13.46 -1.99
CA ASP A 28 -12.39 14.85 -1.68
C ASP A 28 -11.45 15.38 -0.58
N GLY A 29 -10.64 16.38 -0.93
CA GLY A 29 -9.68 17.00 -0.01
C GLY A 29 -8.32 16.31 0.10
N GLY A 30 -8.00 15.31 -0.73
CA GLY A 30 -6.65 14.73 -0.72
C GLY A 30 -6.46 13.47 -1.57
N ARG A 31 -5.48 12.65 -1.16
CA ARG A 31 -5.19 11.35 -1.76
C ARG A 31 -5.04 10.32 -0.66
N LEU A 32 -5.66 9.16 -0.86
CA LEU A 32 -5.50 8.00 0.02
C LEU A 32 -4.41 7.09 -0.54
N HIS A 33 -3.34 6.88 0.23
CA HIS A 33 -2.34 5.85 -0.07
C HIS A 33 -2.91 4.47 0.26
N TYR A 34 -2.65 3.50 -0.61
CA TYR A 34 -2.99 2.09 -0.37
C TYR A 34 -1.98 1.15 -1.04
N VAL A 35 -1.97 -0.10 -0.56
CA VAL A 35 -1.25 -1.23 -1.17
C VAL A 35 -2.23 -2.07 -1.98
N ASP A 36 -1.77 -2.57 -3.13
CA ASP A 36 -2.52 -3.47 -4.00
C ASP A 36 -1.59 -4.56 -4.54
N GLU A 37 -1.56 -5.69 -3.85
CA GLU A 37 -0.60 -6.76 -4.12
C GLU A 37 -1.33 -8.06 -4.43
N GLY A 38 -0.82 -8.79 -5.43
CA GLY A 38 -1.37 -10.08 -5.81
C GLY A 38 -2.60 -9.99 -6.70
N THR A 39 -3.29 -11.11 -6.87
CA THR A 39 -4.49 -11.25 -7.71
C THR A 39 -5.44 -12.27 -7.10
N GLY A 40 -6.72 -12.25 -7.48
CA GLY A 40 -7.73 -13.21 -7.00
C GLY A 40 -8.78 -12.56 -6.09
N GLU A 41 -9.32 -13.36 -5.16
CA GLU A 41 -10.32 -12.88 -4.18
C GLU A 41 -9.71 -11.79 -3.28
N VAL A 42 -10.51 -10.79 -2.93
CA VAL A 42 -10.00 -9.61 -2.22
C VAL A 42 -9.93 -9.86 -0.71
N LEU A 43 -8.76 -9.60 -0.14
CA LEU A 43 -8.58 -9.47 1.31
C LEU A 43 -8.35 -7.99 1.65
N LEU A 44 -9.35 -7.36 2.26
CA LEU A 44 -9.29 -5.96 2.68
C LEU A 44 -8.76 -5.84 4.12
N CYS A 45 -7.64 -5.14 4.29
CA CYS A 45 -6.94 -4.94 5.55
C CYS A 45 -7.07 -3.48 6.02
N VAL A 46 -8.07 -3.18 6.85
CA VAL A 46 -8.25 -1.82 7.41
C VAL A 46 -7.42 -1.68 8.69
N HIS A 47 -6.54 -0.69 8.76
CA HIS A 47 -5.72 -0.44 9.95
C HIS A 47 -6.48 0.27 11.07
N GLY A 48 -5.88 0.30 12.27
CA GLY A 48 -6.40 1.03 13.43
C GLY A 48 -5.57 2.28 13.77
N ASN A 49 -5.80 2.85 14.95
CA ASN A 49 -5.03 3.97 15.49
C ASN A 49 -3.98 3.43 16.49
N PRO A 50 -2.69 3.85 16.48
CA PRO A 50 -2.04 4.85 15.62
C PRO A 50 -1.25 4.22 14.46
N THR A 51 -1.81 3.24 13.75
CA THR A 51 -1.09 2.48 12.71
C THR A 51 -1.48 2.92 11.30
N TRP A 52 -0.85 2.30 10.31
CA TRP A 52 -1.14 2.41 8.87
C TRP A 52 -0.86 1.04 8.22
N SER A 53 -0.94 0.95 6.90
CA SER A 53 -0.77 -0.29 6.11
C SER A 53 0.52 -1.08 6.43
N PHE A 54 1.57 -0.45 6.97
CA PHE A 54 2.76 -1.13 7.48
C PHE A 54 2.47 -2.23 8.52
N ALA A 55 1.40 -2.09 9.31
CA ALA A 55 0.95 -3.11 10.26
C ALA A 55 0.58 -4.43 9.55
N TRP A 56 0.15 -4.36 8.29
CA TRP A 56 -0.30 -5.49 7.50
C TRP A 56 0.79 -6.10 6.61
N ARG A 57 2.03 -5.61 6.66
CA ARG A 57 3.12 -6.05 5.74
C ARG A 57 3.33 -7.57 5.72
N ASN A 58 3.18 -8.25 6.86
CA ASN A 58 3.32 -9.70 6.93
C ASN A 58 2.10 -10.43 6.36
N VAL A 59 0.90 -9.87 6.52
CA VAL A 59 -0.33 -10.39 5.91
C VAL A 59 -0.23 -10.27 4.39
N VAL A 60 0.17 -9.10 3.88
CA VAL A 60 0.38 -8.87 2.44
C VAL A 60 1.37 -9.91 1.87
N ARG A 61 2.55 -10.07 2.49
CA ARG A 61 3.54 -11.08 2.07
C ARG A 61 3.01 -12.50 2.04
N GLN A 62 2.24 -12.89 3.07
CA GLN A 62 1.78 -14.25 3.23
C GLN A 62 0.63 -14.63 2.28
N PHE A 63 -0.16 -13.64 1.84
CA PHE A 63 -1.40 -13.91 1.10
C PHE A 63 -1.42 -13.41 -0.34
N ARG A 64 -0.52 -12.52 -0.77
CA ARG A 64 -0.52 -11.97 -2.14
C ARG A 64 -0.38 -13.02 -3.26
N ASP A 65 0.18 -14.19 -2.97
CA ASP A 65 0.30 -15.27 -3.97
C ASP A 65 -1.02 -15.99 -4.24
N ARG A 66 -2.07 -15.77 -3.42
CA ARG A 66 -3.39 -16.43 -3.53
C ARG A 66 -4.57 -15.46 -3.55
N TYR A 67 -4.37 -14.23 -3.08
CA TYR A 67 -5.38 -13.21 -2.91
C TYR A 67 -4.89 -11.88 -3.46
N ARG A 68 -5.82 -11.01 -3.86
CA ARG A 68 -5.55 -9.59 -4.03
C ARG A 68 -5.67 -8.92 -2.66
N VAL A 69 -4.56 -8.48 -2.09
CA VAL A 69 -4.52 -7.87 -0.76
C VAL A 69 -4.53 -6.35 -0.90
N ILE A 70 -5.56 -5.72 -0.34
CA ILE A 70 -5.69 -4.25 -0.26
C ILE A 70 -5.48 -3.81 1.17
N ALA A 71 -4.53 -2.91 1.43
CA ALA A 71 -4.17 -2.46 2.79
C ALA A 71 -3.88 -0.95 2.85
#